data_AF-A0A1F1I423-F1
#
_entry.id   AF-A0A1F1I423-F1
#
_cell.length_a   1.000
_cell.length_b   1.000
_cell.length_c   1.000
_cell.angle_alpha   90.00
_cell.angle_beta   90.00
_cell.angle_gamma   90.00
#
_symmetry.space_group_name_H-M   'P 1'
#
loop_
_entity.id
_entity.type
_entity.pdbx_description
1 polymer ?
#
loop_
_entity_poly.entity_id
_entity_poly.type
_entity_poly.pdbx_seq_one_letter_code
_entity_poly.pdbx_strand_id
1 'polypeptide(L)'
;MRQGPEPEHEGNQGSPARRPLRHGLVRPDTAPADPTAMLRGLLELEEAAAHPLTGDARFTGITPEQAHGRVFGGQVLSQCLAAAARTVEPGRDAHSLHGYFVRPGDALKPITFTVERVRDGRSFSVRRVLASQDEKAILTLTCSFQAPADGVDHQATMPEGVPAPEELPTTADLLGDIRHPIAQEWAWARPFDIRHVAPAVYVSPAAERTNTNMVWMRTFTRLADDPNLHRAALAYASDYTLLEPILRQHGLAWTQPKMSVASLDHSMWFHRPARVDEWLLYVQSSPSAQGSRGLGQGHVFTRDGELVATVAQEGMLRLPQGSDAVTAKVQGALQTLAMKTVMRRPRRKG
;
A
#
# COMPACT_ATOMS: atom_id res chain seq x y z
N MET A 1 -31.65 49.83 45.03
CA MET A 1 -31.24 49.24 46.32
C MET A 1 -30.45 47.98 46.05
N ARG A 2 -29.21 47.96 46.54
CA ARG A 2 -28.37 46.84 46.98
C ARG A 2 -28.23 45.62 46.06
N GLN A 3 -27.09 45.64 45.36
CA GLN A 3 -26.26 44.47 45.05
C GLN A 3 -25.88 43.71 46.34
N GLY A 4 -25.78 42.38 46.24
CA GLY A 4 -25.00 41.52 47.12
C GLY A 4 -24.06 40.68 46.25
N PRO A 5 -22.76 40.58 46.58
CA PRO A 5 -21.75 39.88 45.77
C PRO A 5 -21.50 38.45 46.24
N GLU A 6 -20.93 37.62 45.35
CA GLU A 6 -19.88 36.59 45.56
C GLU A 6 -19.99 35.43 44.54
N PRO A 7 -18.90 34.70 44.20
CA PRO A 7 -17.50 35.09 44.16
C PRO A 7 -16.84 34.79 42.79
N GLU A 8 -15.73 35.47 42.54
CA GLU A 8 -14.79 35.18 41.45
C GLU A 8 -14.03 33.89 41.72
N HIS A 9 -13.92 33.02 40.70
CA HIS A 9 -12.89 31.99 40.67
C HIS A 9 -12.06 32.11 39.40
N GLU A 10 -10.86 32.65 39.63
CA GLU A 10 -9.72 32.64 38.73
C GLU A 10 -9.30 31.21 38.35
N GLY A 11 -8.79 31.10 37.12
CA GLY A 11 -7.61 30.27 36.86
C GLY A 11 -7.82 28.76 36.82
N ASN A 12 -8.02 28.22 35.62
CA ASN A 12 -7.37 26.95 35.29
C ASN A 12 -6.74 27.03 33.89
N GLN A 13 -5.55 27.61 33.86
CA GLN A 13 -4.55 27.33 32.83
C GLN A 13 -4.14 25.87 32.97
N GLY A 14 -4.25 25.10 31.90
CA GLY A 14 -3.77 23.73 31.90
C GLY A 14 -4.31 22.92 30.72
N SER A 15 -3.89 23.27 29.51
CA SER A 15 -3.89 22.30 28.41
C SER A 15 -3.25 21.01 28.91
N PRO A 16 -3.85 19.82 28.73
CA PRO A 16 -3.14 18.59 28.99
C PRO A 16 -1.99 18.52 27.99
N ALA A 17 -0.79 18.58 28.55
CA ALA A 17 0.49 18.58 27.85
C ALA A 17 0.54 17.51 26.76
N ARG A 18 1.12 17.91 25.62
CA ARG A 18 1.61 17.00 24.58
C ARG A 18 2.31 15.82 25.24
N ARG A 19 1.75 14.62 25.05
CA ARG A 19 2.39 13.38 25.46
C ARG A 19 3.73 13.29 24.69
N PRO A 20 4.87 13.11 25.36
CA PRO A 20 6.15 13.02 24.67
C PRO A 20 6.17 11.78 23.77
N LEU A 21 6.76 11.95 22.58
CA LEU A 21 7.11 10.88 21.63
C LEU A 21 7.73 9.71 22.40
N ARG A 22 7.27 8.48 22.15
CA ARG A 22 7.82 7.27 22.78
C ARG A 22 9.29 7.13 22.40
N HIS A 23 10.20 7.55 23.29
CA HIS A 23 11.62 7.25 23.21
C HIS A 23 11.86 5.73 23.35
N GLY A 24 12.55 5.15 22.37
CA GLY A 24 13.37 3.95 22.58
C GLY A 24 12.90 2.65 21.92
N LEU A 25 12.12 2.65 20.84
CA LEU A 25 12.00 1.43 20.02
C LEU A 25 13.38 1.08 19.45
N VAL A 26 13.89 -0.09 19.81
CA VAL A 26 15.16 -0.60 19.27
C VAL A 26 14.82 -1.33 17.99
N ARG A 27 15.30 -0.80 16.86
CA ARG A 27 15.22 -1.48 15.57
C ARG A 27 15.94 -2.83 15.69
N PRO A 28 15.32 -3.97 15.32
CA PRO A 28 16.01 -5.25 15.35
C PRO A 28 17.23 -5.23 14.42
N ASP A 29 18.34 -5.87 14.83
CA ASP A 29 19.54 -6.01 13.99
C ASP A 29 19.26 -6.78 12.68
N THR A 30 18.22 -7.60 12.68
CA THR A 30 17.75 -8.33 11.48
C THR A 30 16.96 -7.46 10.50
N ALA A 31 16.58 -6.24 10.88
CA ALA A 31 15.88 -5.33 9.97
C ALA A 31 16.84 -4.75 8.91
N PRO A 32 16.42 -4.62 7.65
CA PRO A 32 17.29 -4.12 6.59
C PRO A 32 17.68 -2.66 6.86
N ALA A 33 18.97 -2.30 6.81
CA ALA A 33 19.42 -0.93 7.09
C ALA A 33 18.67 0.11 6.24
N ASP A 34 18.54 -0.16 4.93
CA ASP A 34 17.71 0.60 3.99
C ASP A 34 16.60 -0.31 3.42
N PRO A 35 15.36 -0.19 3.91
CA PRO A 35 14.24 -0.96 3.39
C PRO A 35 13.95 -0.68 1.91
N THR A 36 14.24 0.53 1.41
CA THR A 36 14.03 0.89 0.00
C THR A 36 14.99 0.16 -0.94
N ALA A 37 16.12 -0.34 -0.46
CA ALA A 37 17.04 -1.14 -1.27
C ALA A 37 16.38 -2.40 -1.84
N MET A 38 15.47 -3.02 -1.08
CA MET A 38 14.70 -4.17 -1.55
C MET A 38 13.83 -3.81 -2.76
N LEU A 39 13.18 -2.64 -2.75
CA LEU A 39 12.37 -2.18 -3.89
C LEU A 39 13.23 -1.91 -5.13
N ARG A 40 14.43 -1.34 -4.96
CA ARG A 40 15.37 -1.15 -6.09
C ARG A 40 15.74 -2.49 -6.72
N GLY A 41 16.17 -3.46 -5.92
CA GLY A 41 16.48 -4.80 -6.41
C GLY A 41 15.27 -5.52 -7.04
N LEU A 42 14.06 -5.31 -6.53
CA LEU A 42 12.84 -5.87 -7.12
C LEU A 42 12.57 -5.37 -8.55
N LEU A 43 12.90 -4.11 -8.84
CA LEU A 43 12.65 -3.47 -10.13
C LEU A 43 13.82 -3.64 -11.12
N GLU A 44 14.95 -4.18 -10.64
CA GLU A 44 16.06 -4.68 -11.43
C GLU A 44 15.76 -6.10 -11.94
N LEU A 45 14.95 -6.17 -12.99
CA LEU A 45 14.69 -7.43 -13.71
C LEU A 45 15.90 -7.86 -14.55
N GLU A 46 16.08 -9.16 -14.73
CA GLU A 46 17.05 -9.74 -15.64
C GLU A 46 16.39 -10.04 -16.99
N GLU A 47 17.08 -9.79 -18.10
CA GLU A 47 16.61 -10.25 -19.41
C GLU A 47 16.72 -11.77 -19.51
N ALA A 48 15.66 -12.40 -19.98
CA ALA A 48 15.63 -13.82 -20.30
C ALA A 48 15.55 -14.01 -21.82
N ALA A 49 15.86 -15.23 -22.28
CA ALA A 49 15.66 -15.58 -23.69
C ALA A 49 14.21 -15.29 -24.10
N ALA A 50 14.00 -14.69 -25.28
CA ALA A 50 12.67 -14.39 -25.80
C ALA A 50 11.75 -15.63 -25.79
N HIS A 51 10.44 -15.40 -25.76
CA HIS A 51 9.47 -16.49 -25.78
C HIS A 51 9.63 -17.31 -27.07
N PRO A 52 9.82 -18.64 -26.99
CA PRO A 52 10.31 -19.43 -28.13
C PRO A 52 9.34 -19.52 -29.31
N LEU A 53 8.05 -19.27 -29.09
CA LEU A 53 7.02 -19.34 -30.14
C LEU A 53 6.64 -17.98 -30.71
N THR A 54 6.65 -16.94 -29.90
CA THR A 54 6.15 -15.61 -30.28
C THR A 54 7.27 -14.60 -30.51
N GLY A 55 8.48 -14.87 -30.00
CA GLY A 55 9.59 -13.92 -29.99
C GLY A 55 9.41 -12.78 -28.99
N ASP A 56 8.38 -12.84 -28.13
CA ASP A 56 8.11 -11.80 -27.13
C ASP A 56 9.25 -11.67 -26.13
N ALA A 57 9.52 -10.44 -25.70
CA ALA A 57 10.54 -10.18 -24.70
C ALA A 57 10.17 -10.86 -23.38
N ARG A 58 11.15 -11.45 -22.70
CA ARG A 58 10.97 -12.04 -21.37
C ARG A 58 11.96 -11.46 -20.38
N PHE A 59 11.48 -11.27 -19.16
CA PHE A 59 12.29 -10.83 -18.04
C PHE A 59 12.05 -11.72 -16.83
N THR A 60 13.03 -11.83 -15.95
CA THR A 60 12.92 -12.55 -14.68
C THR A 60 13.08 -11.58 -13.53
N GLY A 61 12.19 -11.65 -12.55
CA GLY A 61 12.28 -10.89 -11.30
C GLY A 61 12.46 -11.79 -10.09
N ILE A 62 13.25 -11.33 -9.13
CA ILE A 62 13.38 -11.98 -7.82
C ILE A 62 12.20 -11.65 -6.92
N THR A 63 11.99 -12.49 -5.90
CA THR A 63 11.05 -12.24 -4.80
C THR A 63 11.83 -12.23 -3.49
N PRO A 64 11.77 -11.16 -2.68
CA PRO A 64 12.37 -11.16 -1.35
C PRO A 64 11.63 -12.12 -0.43
N GLU A 65 12.29 -12.57 0.63
CA GLU A 65 11.61 -13.36 1.67
C GLU A 65 10.42 -12.58 2.25
N GLN A 66 9.26 -13.22 2.28
CA GLN A 66 8.00 -12.63 2.76
C GLN A 66 7.40 -13.55 3.82
N ALA A 67 7.03 -13.01 4.98
CA ALA A 67 6.57 -13.82 6.13
C ALA A 67 5.30 -14.64 5.83
N HIS A 68 4.52 -14.24 4.82
CA HIS A 68 3.28 -14.92 4.42
C HIS A 68 3.48 -16.02 3.36
N GLY A 69 4.70 -16.20 2.84
CA GLY A 69 5.03 -17.21 1.82
C GLY A 69 4.35 -17.01 0.45
N ARG A 70 3.59 -15.93 0.27
CA ARG A 70 2.92 -15.56 -0.98
C ARG A 70 3.46 -14.24 -1.49
N VAL A 71 3.64 -14.16 -2.80
CA VAL A 71 4.06 -12.93 -3.48
C VAL A 71 3.06 -11.80 -3.21
N PHE A 72 3.55 -10.66 -2.73
CA PHE A 72 2.76 -9.44 -2.59
C PHE A 72 2.24 -8.92 -3.94
N GLY A 73 0.96 -8.54 -4.03
CA GLY A 73 0.34 -8.11 -5.29
C GLY A 73 1.03 -6.89 -5.93
N GLY A 74 1.33 -5.88 -5.13
CA GLY A 74 2.10 -4.70 -5.54
C GLY A 74 3.47 -5.02 -6.14
N GLN A 75 4.15 -6.08 -5.68
CA GLN A 75 5.38 -6.54 -6.30
C GLN A 75 5.14 -6.93 -7.77
N VAL A 76 4.19 -7.82 -8.02
CA VAL A 76 3.92 -8.33 -9.37
C VAL A 76 3.45 -7.20 -10.30
N LEU A 77 2.60 -6.29 -9.80
CA LEU A 77 2.16 -5.10 -10.54
C LEU A 77 3.35 -4.23 -10.97
N SER A 78 4.22 -3.89 -10.02
CA SER A 78 5.38 -3.03 -10.26
C SER A 78 6.40 -3.66 -11.22
N GLN A 79 6.64 -4.96 -11.11
CA GLN A 79 7.55 -5.70 -11.98
C GLN A 79 6.98 -5.86 -13.38
N CYS A 80 5.65 -6.08 -13.52
CA CYS A 80 4.98 -6.04 -14.82
C CYS A 80 5.15 -4.69 -15.50
N LEU A 81 4.94 -3.59 -14.77
CA LEU A 81 5.10 -2.25 -15.33
C LEU A 81 6.55 -1.96 -15.73
N ALA A 82 7.51 -2.35 -14.89
CA ALA A 82 8.95 -2.22 -15.18
C ALA A 82 9.37 -3.04 -16.42
N ALA A 83 8.90 -4.30 -16.53
CA ALA A 83 9.15 -5.14 -17.69
C ALA A 83 8.57 -4.52 -18.97
N ALA A 84 7.33 -4.02 -18.92
CA ALA A 84 6.71 -3.37 -20.05
C ALA A 84 7.48 -2.11 -20.49
N ALA A 85 7.86 -1.25 -19.54
CA ALA A 85 8.58 -0.01 -19.81
C ALA A 85 9.89 -0.23 -20.56
N ARG A 86 10.63 -1.31 -20.27
CA ARG A 86 11.86 -1.70 -20.98
C ARG A 86 11.67 -2.06 -22.45
N THR A 87 10.43 -2.28 -22.89
CA THR A 87 10.11 -2.64 -24.28
C THR A 87 9.52 -1.49 -25.09
N VAL A 88 9.47 -0.29 -24.52
CA VAL A 88 8.90 0.92 -25.11
C VAL A 88 10.02 1.91 -25.43
N GLU A 89 9.83 2.74 -26.47
CA GLU A 89 10.78 3.80 -26.81
C GLU A 89 10.99 4.77 -25.63
N PRO A 90 12.23 5.26 -25.42
CA PRO A 90 12.50 6.30 -24.44
C PRO A 90 11.61 7.53 -24.62
N GLY A 91 11.24 8.16 -23.51
CA GLY A 91 10.36 9.33 -23.51
C GLY A 91 8.87 9.01 -23.65
N ARG A 92 8.46 7.74 -23.59
CA ARG A 92 7.04 7.38 -23.38
C ARG A 92 6.85 6.86 -21.97
N ASP A 93 6.08 7.57 -21.18
CA ASP A 93 5.82 7.18 -19.80
C ASP A 93 4.47 6.47 -19.66
N ALA A 94 4.38 5.53 -18.72
CA ALA A 94 3.17 4.73 -18.49
C ALA A 94 2.00 5.59 -17.98
N HIS A 95 0.94 5.79 -18.75
CA HIS A 95 -0.22 6.58 -18.30
C HIS A 95 -1.36 5.70 -17.73
N SER A 96 -1.35 4.39 -17.97
CA SER A 96 -2.27 3.47 -17.29
C SER A 96 -1.78 2.04 -17.22
N LEU A 97 -2.35 1.29 -16.27
CA LEU A 97 -2.26 -0.17 -16.20
C LEU A 97 -3.60 -0.76 -15.71
N HIS A 98 -3.88 -1.98 -16.15
CA HIS A 98 -5.03 -2.78 -15.76
C HIS A 98 -4.60 -4.23 -15.67
N GLY A 99 -4.82 -4.90 -14.54
CA GLY A 99 -4.45 -6.30 -14.40
C GLY A 99 -5.39 -7.10 -13.51
N TYR A 100 -5.39 -8.41 -13.73
CA TYR A 100 -6.15 -9.39 -12.95
C TYR A 100 -5.21 -10.40 -12.30
N PHE A 101 -5.29 -10.51 -10.98
CA PHE A 101 -4.58 -11.53 -10.21
C PHE A 101 -5.27 -12.87 -10.42
N VAL A 102 -4.58 -13.79 -11.09
CA VAL A 102 -5.15 -15.08 -11.51
C VAL A 102 -4.88 -16.16 -10.46
N ARG A 103 -3.69 -16.14 -9.85
CA ARG A 103 -3.24 -17.15 -8.88
C ARG A 103 -2.33 -16.51 -7.82
N PRO A 104 -2.31 -17.05 -6.59
CA PRO A 104 -1.31 -16.65 -5.62
C PRO A 104 0.08 -17.04 -6.12
N GLY A 105 1.02 -16.09 -6.10
CA GLY A 105 2.42 -16.39 -6.36
C GLY A 105 3.09 -17.05 -5.15
N ASP A 106 4.06 -17.92 -5.42
CA ASP A 106 4.95 -18.55 -4.44
C ASP A 106 6.17 -17.64 -4.20
N ALA A 107 6.37 -17.19 -2.97
CA ALA A 107 7.46 -16.25 -2.64
C ALA A 107 8.85 -16.89 -2.73
N LEU A 108 8.95 -18.22 -2.83
CA LEU A 108 10.22 -18.94 -2.94
C LEU A 108 10.68 -19.13 -4.40
N LYS A 109 9.89 -18.66 -5.37
CA LYS A 109 10.17 -18.84 -6.79
C LYS A 109 10.34 -17.49 -7.50
N PRO A 110 11.23 -17.42 -8.50
CA PRO A 110 11.30 -16.25 -9.38
C PRO A 110 10.02 -16.12 -10.19
N ILE A 111 9.80 -14.95 -10.77
CA ILE A 111 8.65 -14.67 -11.64
C ILE A 111 9.16 -14.33 -13.04
N THR A 112 8.60 -14.98 -14.05
CA THR A 112 8.85 -14.67 -15.45
C THR A 112 7.79 -13.70 -15.95
N PHE A 113 8.22 -12.63 -16.63
CA PHE A 113 7.37 -11.60 -17.22
C PHE A 113 7.53 -11.65 -18.74
N THR A 114 6.52 -12.18 -19.44
CA THR A 114 6.47 -12.18 -20.91
C THR A 114 5.73 -10.94 -21.40
N VAL A 115 6.40 -10.12 -22.20
CA VAL A 115 5.89 -8.82 -22.66
C VAL A 115 5.61 -8.88 -24.16
N GLU A 116 4.33 -8.80 -24.49
CA GLU A 116 3.84 -8.68 -25.86
C GLU A 116 3.70 -7.22 -26.26
N ARG A 117 4.26 -6.88 -27.43
CA ARG A 117 4.07 -5.58 -28.07
C ARG A 117 2.76 -5.55 -28.84
N VAL A 118 1.67 -5.21 -28.15
CA VAL A 118 0.32 -5.16 -28.75
C VAL A 118 0.24 -4.09 -29.83
N ARG A 119 0.81 -2.91 -29.58
CA ARG A 119 0.81 -1.79 -30.53
C ARG A 119 1.92 -0.80 -30.23
N ASP A 120 2.56 -0.32 -31.29
CA ASP A 120 3.36 0.92 -31.27
C ASP A 120 2.77 1.90 -32.30
N GLY A 121 2.06 2.91 -31.81
CA GLY A 121 1.54 4.01 -32.61
C GLY A 121 2.44 5.25 -32.54
N ARG A 122 2.01 6.31 -33.21
CA ARG A 122 2.70 7.60 -33.21
C ARG A 122 2.82 8.20 -31.80
N SER A 123 1.75 8.16 -31.02
CA SER A 123 1.68 8.82 -29.71
C SER A 123 1.55 7.84 -28.54
N PHE A 124 1.08 6.62 -28.79
CA PHE A 124 0.77 5.64 -27.76
C PHE A 124 1.44 4.30 -28.06
N SER A 125 1.89 3.62 -27.01
CA SER A 125 2.36 2.23 -27.03
C SER A 125 1.56 1.41 -26.04
N VAL A 126 1.10 0.23 -26.46
CA VAL A 126 0.36 -0.70 -25.61
C VAL A 126 1.19 -1.97 -25.45
N ARG A 127 1.27 -2.45 -24.20
CA ARG A 127 1.94 -3.70 -23.84
C ARG A 127 0.99 -4.59 -23.07
N ARG A 128 1.03 -5.89 -23.35
CA ARG A 128 0.43 -6.92 -22.51
C ARG A 128 1.56 -7.69 -21.83
N VAL A 129 1.43 -7.90 -20.52
CA VAL A 129 2.40 -8.60 -19.71
C VAL A 129 1.72 -9.79 -19.04
N LEU A 130 2.30 -10.97 -19.23
CA LEU A 130 1.94 -12.17 -18.50
C LEU A 130 3.01 -12.45 -17.47
N ALA A 131 2.68 -12.33 -16.18
CA ALA A 131 3.54 -12.80 -15.11
C ALA A 131 3.22 -14.27 -14.82
N SER A 132 4.23 -15.14 -14.80
CA SER A 132 4.08 -16.56 -14.58
C SER A 132 5.12 -17.14 -13.63
N GLN A 133 4.74 -18.22 -12.95
CA GLN A 133 5.63 -19.11 -12.21
C GLN A 133 5.33 -20.54 -12.63
N ASP A 134 6.36 -21.34 -12.90
CA ASP A 134 6.23 -22.69 -13.46
C ASP A 134 5.28 -22.73 -14.68
N GLU A 135 5.40 -21.72 -15.56
CA GLU A 135 4.54 -21.51 -16.75
C GLU A 135 3.04 -21.32 -16.46
N LYS A 136 2.66 -21.09 -15.20
CA LYS A 136 1.29 -20.78 -14.79
C LYS A 136 1.14 -19.30 -14.54
N ALA A 137 0.18 -18.68 -15.22
CA ALA A 137 -0.13 -17.27 -15.04
C ALA A 137 -0.53 -16.96 -13.58
N ILE A 138 0.13 -15.97 -12.98
CA ILE A 138 -0.20 -15.41 -11.66
C ILE A 138 -0.84 -14.02 -11.78
N LEU A 139 -0.46 -13.22 -12.78
CA LEU A 139 -1.07 -11.93 -13.13
C LEU A 139 -1.09 -11.79 -14.66
N THR A 140 -2.19 -11.27 -15.19
CA THR A 140 -2.26 -10.73 -16.56
C THR A 140 -2.47 -9.24 -16.47
N LEU A 141 -1.66 -8.45 -17.20
CA LEU A 141 -1.68 -7.00 -17.12
C LEU A 141 -1.60 -6.40 -18.53
N THR A 142 -2.35 -5.34 -18.78
CA THR A 142 -2.19 -4.47 -19.95
C THR A 142 -1.83 -3.08 -19.46
N CYS A 143 -0.82 -2.46 -20.06
CA CYS A 143 -0.41 -1.09 -19.75
C CYS A 143 -0.22 -0.28 -21.04
N SER A 144 -0.43 1.02 -20.90
CA SER A 144 -0.36 1.96 -21.99
C SER A 144 0.60 3.10 -21.64
N PHE A 145 1.39 3.49 -22.62
CA PHE A 145 2.45 4.49 -22.53
C PHE A 145 2.20 5.58 -23.57
N GLN A 146 2.56 6.81 -23.24
CA GLN A 146 2.31 7.96 -24.09
C GLN A 146 3.54 8.87 -24.14
N ALA A 147 3.83 9.40 -25.33
CA ALA A 147 4.79 10.49 -25.49
C ALA A 147 4.22 11.80 -24.91
N PRO A 148 5.05 12.72 -24.39
CA PRO A 148 4.62 14.03 -23.91
C PRO A 148 3.74 14.76 -24.92
N ALA A 149 2.65 15.35 -24.43
CA ALA A 149 1.70 16.11 -25.23
C ALA A 149 1.02 17.18 -24.39
N ASP A 150 0.75 18.34 -24.99
CA ASP A 150 -0.09 19.39 -24.41
C ASP A 150 -1.57 19.05 -24.54
N GLY A 151 -2.41 19.64 -23.70
CA GLY A 151 -3.86 19.41 -23.73
C GLY A 151 -4.63 20.22 -22.71
N VAL A 152 -5.92 19.88 -22.58
CA VAL A 152 -6.77 20.41 -21.52
C VAL A 152 -6.32 19.86 -20.15
N ASP A 153 -6.40 20.68 -19.12
CA ASP A 153 -5.93 20.33 -17.78
C ASP A 153 -6.98 20.74 -16.72
N HIS A 154 -7.36 19.77 -15.88
CA HIS A 154 -8.08 19.98 -14.63
C HIS A 154 -7.78 18.80 -13.68
N GLN A 155 -8.11 18.96 -12.40
CA GLN A 155 -8.01 17.90 -11.41
C GLN A 155 -9.08 18.01 -10.33
N ALA A 156 -9.32 16.90 -9.63
CA ALA A 156 -10.01 16.94 -8.36
C ALA A 156 -9.14 17.66 -7.31
N THR A 157 -9.77 18.37 -6.38
CA THR A 157 -9.07 19.09 -5.31
C THR A 157 -8.63 18.12 -4.21
N MET A 158 -7.39 18.28 -3.74
CA MET A 158 -6.90 17.57 -2.54
C MET A 158 -7.74 17.97 -1.31
N PRO A 159 -8.12 17.02 -0.43
CA PRO A 159 -8.83 17.35 0.80
C PRO A 159 -8.04 18.30 1.71
N GLU A 160 -8.74 19.26 2.32
CA GLU A 160 -8.17 20.18 3.31
C GLU A 160 -8.11 19.56 4.72
N GLY A 161 -7.33 20.17 5.61
CA GLY A 161 -7.27 19.78 7.03
C GLY A 161 -6.56 18.44 7.30
N VAL A 162 -5.84 17.90 6.32
CA VAL A 162 -5.06 16.67 6.48
C VAL A 162 -3.80 16.98 7.30
N PRO A 163 -3.58 16.29 8.45
CA PRO A 163 -2.35 16.47 9.23
C PRO A 163 -1.10 16.20 8.42
N ALA A 164 -0.03 16.93 8.71
CA ALA A 164 1.26 16.71 8.08
C ALA A 164 1.79 15.30 8.42
N PRO A 165 2.47 14.62 7.49
CA PRO A 165 2.96 13.25 7.72
C PRO A 165 3.93 13.14 8.90
N GLU A 166 4.67 14.20 9.20
CA GLU A 166 5.61 14.25 10.32
C GLU A 166 4.93 14.24 11.70
N GLU A 167 3.65 14.59 11.78
CA GLU A 167 2.85 14.59 13.02
C GLU A 167 2.21 13.22 13.30
N LEU A 168 2.25 12.32 12.33
CA LEU A 168 1.58 11.02 12.36
C LEU A 168 2.56 9.91 12.81
N PRO A 169 2.07 8.88 13.51
CA PRO A 169 2.92 7.77 13.96
C PRO A 169 3.48 6.98 12.78
N THR A 170 4.73 6.53 12.90
CA THR A 170 5.31 5.54 11.96
C THR A 170 4.61 4.19 12.11
N THR A 171 4.70 3.33 11.09
CA THR A 171 4.30 1.92 11.25
C THR A 171 5.15 1.21 12.32
N ALA A 172 6.42 1.62 12.51
CA ALA A 172 7.27 1.12 13.60
C ALA A 172 6.77 1.52 14.99
N ASP A 173 6.26 2.74 15.19
CA ASP A 173 5.66 3.19 16.45
C ASP A 173 4.43 2.34 16.82
N LEU A 174 3.69 1.90 15.80
CA LEU A 174 2.44 1.15 15.95
C LEU A 174 2.68 -0.36 16.16
N LEU A 175 3.66 -0.94 15.46
CA LEU A 175 3.85 -2.39 15.38
C LEU A 175 5.19 -2.90 15.92
N GLY A 176 6.18 -2.02 16.12
CA GLY A 176 7.57 -2.40 16.41
C GLY A 176 7.76 -3.19 17.71
N ASP A 177 6.90 -2.97 18.72
CA ASP A 177 6.93 -3.73 19.98
C ASP A 177 6.26 -5.12 19.87
N ILE A 178 5.57 -5.43 18.77
CA ILE A 178 4.86 -6.71 18.57
C ILE A 178 5.84 -7.74 18.00
N ARG A 179 6.24 -8.70 18.82
CA ARG A 179 7.14 -9.80 18.44
C ARG A 179 6.42 -10.88 17.60
N HIS A 180 6.01 -10.50 16.40
CA HIS A 180 5.42 -11.40 15.40
C HIS A 180 6.08 -11.13 14.04
N PRO A 181 6.47 -12.16 13.25
CA PRO A 181 7.19 -11.97 11.99
C PRO A 181 6.55 -10.94 11.06
N ILE A 182 5.23 -11.06 10.83
CA ILE A 182 4.45 -10.11 10.03
C ILE A 182 4.54 -8.67 10.55
N ALA A 183 4.39 -8.48 11.87
CA ALA A 183 4.41 -7.14 12.46
C ALA A 183 5.80 -6.49 12.36
N GLN A 184 6.85 -7.30 12.53
CA GLN A 184 8.24 -6.84 12.38
C GLN A 184 8.58 -6.52 10.91
N GLU A 185 8.12 -7.33 9.96
CA GLU A 185 8.25 -7.04 8.52
C GLU A 185 7.57 -5.72 8.16
N TRP A 186 6.32 -5.52 8.61
CA TRP A 186 5.57 -4.29 8.34
C TRP A 186 6.19 -3.06 9.00
N ALA A 187 6.70 -3.20 10.22
CA ALA A 187 7.34 -2.13 10.97
C ALA A 187 8.67 -1.67 10.34
N TRP A 188 9.47 -2.62 9.82
CA TRP A 188 10.89 -2.35 9.59
C TRP A 188 11.44 -2.74 8.20
N ALA A 189 10.72 -3.55 7.42
CA ALA A 189 11.22 -4.12 6.17
C ALA A 189 10.44 -3.67 4.92
N ARG A 190 9.26 -3.07 5.06
CA ARG A 190 8.55 -2.45 3.93
C ARG A 190 9.36 -1.28 3.35
N PRO A 191 9.42 -1.10 2.02
CA PRO A 191 10.24 -0.06 1.41
C PRO A 191 9.61 1.34 1.49
N PHE A 192 8.37 1.44 1.98
CA PHE A 192 7.62 2.67 2.15
C PHE A 192 7.36 3.00 3.62
N ASP A 193 7.55 4.27 3.96
CA ASP A 193 7.04 4.88 5.17
C ASP A 193 5.56 5.23 4.95
N ILE A 194 4.67 4.52 5.66
CA ILE A 194 3.23 4.70 5.56
C ILE A 194 2.71 5.27 6.88
N ARG A 195 2.05 6.44 6.79
CA ARG A 195 1.48 7.16 7.93
C ARG A 195 -0.03 7.31 7.75
N HIS A 196 -0.81 6.61 8.56
CA HIS A 196 -2.26 6.75 8.53
C HIS A 196 -2.72 8.05 9.19
N VAL A 197 -3.62 8.78 8.53
CA VAL A 197 -4.24 10.00 9.07
C VAL A 197 -5.20 9.67 10.22
N ALA A 198 -6.06 8.67 10.02
CA ALA A 198 -6.88 8.08 11.07
C ALA A 198 -6.18 6.83 11.64
N PRO A 199 -6.40 6.44 12.91
CA PRO A 199 -5.77 5.26 13.49
C PRO A 199 -5.80 4.03 12.56
N ALA A 200 -4.64 3.40 12.36
CA ALA A 200 -4.46 2.29 11.44
C ALA A 200 -5.23 1.05 11.89
N VAL A 201 -5.78 0.30 10.94
CA VAL A 201 -6.57 -0.91 11.18
C VAL A 201 -5.72 -2.20 11.11
N TYR A 202 -4.43 -2.11 11.43
CA TYR A 202 -3.53 -3.27 11.44
C TYR A 202 -4.02 -4.34 12.41
N VAL A 203 -4.24 -3.95 13.67
CA VAL A 203 -4.42 -4.91 14.77
C VAL A 203 -5.77 -4.76 15.49
N SER A 204 -6.44 -3.64 15.29
CA SER A 204 -7.71 -3.33 15.92
C SER A 204 -8.59 -2.58 14.93
N PRO A 205 -9.91 -2.83 14.92
CA PRO A 205 -10.82 -2.09 14.07
C PRO A 205 -10.79 -0.60 14.36
N ALA A 206 -11.18 0.20 13.37
CA ALA A 206 -11.42 1.62 13.57
C ALA A 206 -12.50 1.84 14.65
N ALA A 207 -12.31 2.85 15.50
CA ALA A 207 -13.28 3.20 16.54
C ALA A 207 -14.62 3.65 15.93
N GLU A 208 -14.54 4.39 14.83
CA GLU A 208 -15.69 4.84 14.04
C GLU A 208 -15.66 4.16 12.68
N ARG A 209 -16.84 3.72 12.22
CA ARG A 209 -17.01 3.12 10.90
C ARG A 209 -17.07 4.22 9.86
N THR A 210 -16.25 4.09 8.84
CA THR A 210 -16.22 4.96 7.66
C THR A 210 -15.76 4.14 6.47
N ASN A 211 -16.22 4.51 5.29
CA ASN A 211 -15.80 3.91 4.03
C ASN A 211 -14.65 4.70 3.39
N THR A 212 -13.86 5.42 4.19
CA THR A 212 -12.72 6.23 3.72
C THR A 212 -11.45 5.89 4.50
N ASN A 213 -10.31 6.10 3.87
CA ASN A 213 -8.98 5.98 4.48
C ASN A 213 -8.06 7.01 3.84
N MET A 214 -7.14 7.58 4.61
CA MET A 214 -6.11 8.46 4.08
C MET A 214 -4.78 8.06 4.69
N VAL A 215 -3.78 7.87 3.83
CA VAL A 215 -2.41 7.57 4.25
C VAL A 215 -1.43 8.46 3.50
N TRP A 216 -0.42 8.96 4.19
CA TRP A 216 0.78 9.47 3.54
C TRP A 216 1.72 8.30 3.26
N MET A 217 2.38 8.34 2.12
CA MET A 217 3.38 7.35 1.73
C MET A 217 4.57 8.00 1.04
N ARG A 218 5.77 7.49 1.32
CA ARG A 218 7.00 7.75 0.56
C ARG A 218 8.00 6.63 0.75
N THR A 219 8.99 6.48 -0.13
CA THR A 219 10.14 5.62 0.17
C THR A 219 11.04 6.25 1.24
N PHE A 220 11.79 5.40 1.95
CA PHE A 220 12.72 5.87 3.00
C PHE A 220 13.94 6.59 2.41
N THR A 221 14.44 6.11 1.27
CA THR A 221 15.59 6.68 0.56
C THR A 221 15.24 7.00 -0.90
N ARG A 222 16.12 7.79 -1.55
CA ARG A 222 15.94 8.27 -2.92
C ARG A 222 15.92 7.12 -3.94
N LEU A 223 15.13 7.27 -5.00
CA LEU A 223 15.19 6.46 -6.21
C LEU A 223 15.90 7.20 -7.34
N ALA A 224 16.34 6.46 -8.36
CA ALA A 224 16.89 7.07 -9.57
C ALA A 224 15.83 7.94 -10.27
N ASP A 225 16.29 8.97 -10.99
CA ASP A 225 15.44 9.98 -11.63
C ASP A 225 14.83 9.45 -12.94
N ASP A 226 14.11 8.33 -12.86
CA ASP A 226 13.37 7.69 -13.95
C ASP A 226 11.86 7.73 -13.66
N PRO A 227 11.06 8.43 -14.49
CA PRO A 227 9.60 8.50 -14.32
C PRO A 227 8.92 7.14 -14.25
N ASN A 228 9.34 6.17 -15.07
CA ASN A 228 8.73 4.84 -15.09
C ASN A 228 9.14 4.02 -13.86
N LEU A 229 10.34 4.23 -13.31
CA LEU A 229 10.72 3.66 -12.01
C LEU A 229 9.81 4.18 -10.89
N HIS A 230 9.56 5.49 -10.84
CA HIS A 230 8.66 6.07 -9.84
C HIS A 230 7.21 5.59 -10.04
N ARG A 231 6.71 5.45 -11.27
CA ARG A 231 5.37 4.91 -11.54
C ARG A 231 5.25 3.43 -11.14
N ALA A 232 6.29 2.62 -11.39
CA ALA A 232 6.34 1.23 -10.94
C ALA A 232 6.36 1.13 -9.40
N ALA A 233 7.17 1.95 -8.74
CA ALA A 233 7.20 2.04 -7.28
C ALA A 233 5.86 2.55 -6.70
N LEU A 234 5.16 3.45 -7.37
CA LEU A 234 3.84 3.90 -6.96
C LEU A 234 2.79 2.78 -7.10
N ALA A 235 2.85 1.99 -8.18
CA ALA A 235 2.02 0.80 -8.36
C ALA A 235 2.31 -0.30 -7.32
N TYR A 236 3.54 -0.37 -6.81
CA TYR A 236 3.87 -1.22 -5.68
C TYR A 236 3.16 -0.75 -4.40
N ALA A 237 3.24 0.54 -4.09
CA ALA A 237 2.68 1.10 -2.86
C ALA A 237 1.14 1.15 -2.85
N SER A 238 0.52 1.32 -4.03
CA SER A 238 -0.94 1.47 -4.16
C SER A 238 -1.74 0.28 -3.64
N ASP A 239 -1.14 -0.92 -3.61
CA ASP A 239 -1.77 -2.17 -3.19
C ASP A 239 -1.70 -2.40 -1.65
N TYR A 240 -1.01 -1.54 -0.89
CA TYR A 240 -0.89 -1.74 0.57
C TYR A 240 -2.18 -1.56 1.35
N THR A 241 -2.93 -0.49 1.06
CA THR A 241 -4.01 -0.01 1.94
C THR A 241 -5.35 0.16 1.24
N LEU A 242 -5.44 -0.12 -0.07
CA LEU A 242 -6.63 0.19 -0.88
C LEU A 242 -7.89 -0.57 -0.47
N LEU A 243 -7.76 -1.70 0.23
CA LEU A 243 -8.89 -2.45 0.80
C LEU A 243 -9.26 -2.01 2.23
N GLU A 244 -8.48 -1.14 2.87
CA GLU A 244 -8.77 -0.66 4.23
C GLU A 244 -10.10 0.10 4.38
N PRO A 245 -10.57 0.90 3.42
CA PRO A 245 -11.90 1.51 3.49
C PRO A 245 -13.03 0.48 3.70
N ILE A 246 -12.91 -0.71 3.10
CA ILE A 246 -13.87 -1.82 3.30
C ILE A 246 -13.76 -2.34 4.74
N LEU A 247 -12.55 -2.57 5.23
CA LEU A 247 -12.32 -3.04 6.60
C LEU A 247 -12.88 -2.05 7.63
N ARG A 248 -12.61 -0.76 7.44
CA ARG A 248 -13.10 0.32 8.30
C ARG A 248 -14.62 0.36 8.35
N GLN A 249 -15.28 0.30 7.20
CA GLN A 249 -16.75 0.35 7.11
C GLN A 249 -17.41 -0.82 7.85
N HIS A 250 -16.76 -1.99 7.86
CA HIS A 250 -17.29 -3.20 8.49
C HIS A 250 -16.78 -3.47 9.90
N GLY A 251 -15.99 -2.55 10.49
CA GLY A 251 -15.44 -2.73 11.84
C GLY A 251 -14.47 -3.90 11.94
N LEU A 252 -13.65 -4.08 10.91
CA LEU A 252 -12.65 -5.13 10.80
C LEU A 252 -11.23 -4.54 10.91
N ALA A 253 -10.27 -5.43 11.16
CA ALA A 253 -8.84 -5.16 11.13
C ALA A 253 -8.14 -6.23 10.29
N TRP A 254 -6.91 -5.96 9.85
CA TRP A 254 -6.09 -6.93 9.12
C TRP A 254 -5.85 -8.22 9.93
N THR A 255 -5.82 -8.13 11.26
CA THR A 255 -5.71 -9.28 12.17
C THR A 255 -6.99 -10.09 12.35
N GLN A 256 -8.10 -9.74 11.69
CA GLN A 256 -9.38 -10.43 11.87
C GLN A 256 -9.22 -11.96 11.66
N PRO A 257 -9.47 -12.79 12.70
CA PRO A 257 -9.29 -14.23 12.59
C PRO A 257 -10.14 -14.86 11.50
N LYS A 258 -9.52 -15.78 10.75
CA LYS A 258 -10.13 -16.56 9.65
C LYS A 258 -10.68 -15.70 8.50
N MET A 259 -10.35 -14.41 8.45
CA MET A 259 -10.65 -13.58 7.28
C MET A 259 -9.75 -14.00 6.13
N SER A 260 -10.35 -14.19 4.95
CA SER A 260 -9.60 -14.42 3.71
C SER A 260 -9.73 -13.19 2.83
N VAL A 261 -8.58 -12.59 2.51
CA VAL A 261 -8.47 -11.40 1.65
C VAL A 261 -7.55 -11.72 0.49
N ALA A 262 -7.94 -11.30 -0.72
CA ALA A 262 -7.10 -11.35 -1.91
C ALA A 262 -7.50 -10.22 -2.87
N SER A 263 -6.54 -9.58 -3.52
CA SER A 263 -6.79 -8.69 -4.65
C SER A 263 -7.27 -9.52 -5.85
N LEU A 264 -8.30 -9.05 -6.56
CA LEU A 264 -8.82 -9.70 -7.77
C LEU A 264 -8.31 -9.00 -9.02
N ASP A 265 -8.35 -7.67 -9.03
CA ASP A 265 -7.81 -6.83 -10.08
C ASP A 265 -7.09 -5.61 -9.50
N HIS A 266 -6.42 -4.85 -10.36
CA HIS A 266 -5.87 -3.54 -10.03
C HIS A 266 -5.81 -2.69 -11.29
N SER A 267 -6.28 -1.46 -11.21
CA SER A 267 -6.18 -0.46 -12.26
C SER A 267 -5.59 0.84 -11.72
N MET A 268 -4.64 1.41 -12.45
CA MET A 268 -4.12 2.74 -12.19
C MET A 268 -4.11 3.59 -13.45
N TRP A 269 -4.34 4.89 -13.25
CA TRP A 269 -4.14 5.94 -14.24
C TRP A 269 -3.17 6.95 -13.65
N PHE A 270 -2.07 7.21 -14.36
CA PHE A 270 -1.04 8.18 -13.97
C PHE A 270 -1.28 9.46 -14.74
N HIS A 271 -1.52 10.55 -14.02
CA HIS A 271 -1.94 11.83 -14.59
C HIS A 271 -0.79 12.83 -14.69
N ARG A 272 0.04 12.90 -13.64
CA ARG A 272 1.12 13.89 -13.52
C ARG A 272 2.42 13.23 -13.04
N PRO A 273 3.59 13.78 -13.41
CA PRO A 273 4.87 13.34 -12.87
C PRO A 273 4.88 13.46 -11.34
N ALA A 274 5.48 12.47 -10.68
CA ALA A 274 5.58 12.45 -9.23
C ALA A 274 6.80 11.67 -8.78
N ARG A 275 7.34 12.07 -7.64
CA ARG A 275 8.44 11.39 -6.99
C ARG A 275 7.93 10.61 -5.77
N VAL A 276 8.03 9.29 -5.82
CA VAL A 276 7.61 8.43 -4.68
C VAL A 276 8.54 8.50 -3.46
N ASP A 277 9.71 9.14 -3.59
CA ASP A 277 10.60 9.45 -2.46
C ASP A 277 10.27 10.81 -1.81
N GLU A 278 9.25 11.50 -2.33
CA GLU A 278 8.57 12.62 -1.69
C GLU A 278 7.23 12.17 -1.12
N TRP A 279 6.67 12.95 -0.19
CA TRP A 279 5.40 12.60 0.44
C TRP A 279 4.23 12.70 -0.54
N LEU A 280 3.52 11.58 -0.71
CA LEU A 280 2.29 11.48 -1.46
C LEU A 280 1.12 11.14 -0.52
N LEU A 281 0.01 11.87 -0.63
CA LEU A 281 -1.22 11.59 0.10
C LEU A 281 -2.11 10.66 -0.74
N TYR A 282 -2.41 9.48 -0.22
CA TYR A 282 -3.31 8.53 -0.83
C TYR A 282 -4.68 8.58 -0.14
N VAL A 283 -5.65 9.19 -0.80
CA VAL A 283 -7.04 9.33 -0.35
C VAL A 283 -7.85 8.20 -0.95
N GLN A 284 -8.47 7.38 -0.10
CA GLN A 284 -9.12 6.14 -0.50
C GLN A 284 -10.55 6.08 -0.02
N SER A 285 -11.41 5.41 -0.78
CA SER A 285 -12.79 5.15 -0.40
C SER A 285 -13.27 3.78 -0.89
N SER A 286 -14.38 3.29 -0.33
CA SER A 286 -15.10 2.14 -0.84
C SER A 286 -16.56 2.51 -1.11
N PRO A 287 -17.00 2.54 -2.38
CA PRO A 287 -18.39 2.83 -2.70
C PRO A 287 -19.33 1.63 -2.47
N SER A 288 -18.81 0.39 -2.48
CA SER A 288 -19.65 -0.81 -2.35
C SER A 288 -18.85 -2.04 -1.91
N ALA A 289 -19.48 -2.89 -1.10
CA ALA A 289 -19.02 -4.23 -0.77
C ALA A 289 -20.23 -5.19 -0.68
N GLN A 290 -20.18 -6.27 -1.44
CA GLN A 290 -21.24 -7.28 -1.54
C GLN A 290 -20.72 -8.60 -2.11
N GLY A 291 -21.41 -9.70 -1.81
CA GLY A 291 -21.07 -11.00 -2.42
C GLY A 291 -19.64 -11.48 -2.13
N SER A 292 -19.11 -11.15 -0.95
CA SER A 292 -17.70 -11.40 -0.56
C SER A 292 -16.65 -10.67 -1.41
N ARG A 293 -17.04 -9.54 -2.01
CA ARG A 293 -16.14 -8.63 -2.71
C ARG A 293 -16.36 -7.20 -2.24
N GLY A 294 -15.36 -6.35 -2.41
CA GLY A 294 -15.51 -4.91 -2.21
C GLY A 294 -14.61 -4.14 -3.16
N LEU A 295 -15.14 -3.02 -3.64
CA LEU A 295 -14.41 -2.10 -4.50
C LEU A 295 -13.73 -1.04 -3.62
N GLY A 296 -12.41 -0.91 -3.77
CA GLY A 296 -11.62 0.21 -3.30
C GLY A 296 -11.29 1.15 -4.46
N GLN A 297 -11.35 2.45 -4.20
CA GLN A 297 -10.91 3.50 -5.12
C GLN A 297 -9.99 4.45 -4.38
N GLY A 298 -9.10 5.14 -5.10
CA GLY A 298 -8.31 6.18 -4.48
C GLY A 298 -7.68 7.17 -5.44
N HIS A 299 -7.30 8.31 -4.87
CA HIS A 299 -6.59 9.40 -5.50
C HIS A 299 -5.26 9.61 -4.77
N VAL A 300 -4.18 9.72 -5.53
CA VAL A 300 -2.86 10.02 -4.99
C VAL A 300 -2.53 11.46 -5.33
N PHE A 301 -2.24 12.25 -4.30
CA PHE A 301 -1.85 13.65 -4.42
C PHE A 301 -0.41 13.85 -3.98
N THR A 302 0.28 14.83 -4.56
CA THR A 302 1.50 15.39 -3.95
C THR A 302 1.15 16.21 -2.71
N ARG A 303 2.15 16.56 -1.91
CA ARG A 303 1.96 17.38 -0.71
C ARG A 303 1.36 18.77 -0.99
N ASP A 304 1.64 19.32 -2.17
CA ASP A 304 1.13 20.62 -2.65
C ASP A 304 -0.22 20.51 -3.38
N GLY A 305 -0.76 19.30 -3.54
CA GLY A 305 -2.15 19.08 -3.97
C GLY A 305 -2.34 18.69 -5.44
N GLU A 306 -1.28 18.39 -6.18
CA GLU A 306 -1.38 17.87 -7.55
C GLU A 306 -1.87 16.42 -7.54
N LEU A 307 -2.93 16.12 -8.29
CA LEU A 307 -3.46 14.77 -8.47
C LEU A 307 -2.55 13.99 -9.42
N VAL A 308 -1.75 13.08 -8.89
CA VAL A 308 -0.74 12.34 -9.66
C VAL A 308 -1.26 11.02 -10.20
N ALA A 309 -2.16 10.35 -9.49
CA ALA A 309 -2.74 9.10 -9.94
C ALA A 309 -4.15 8.82 -9.39
N THR A 310 -4.91 8.02 -10.13
CA THR A 310 -6.16 7.41 -9.66
C THR A 310 -6.01 5.90 -9.66
N VAL A 311 -6.60 5.23 -8.67
CA VAL A 311 -6.51 3.78 -8.47
C VAL A 311 -7.90 3.18 -8.26
N ALA A 312 -8.12 1.98 -8.79
CA ALA A 312 -9.29 1.16 -8.49
C ALA A 312 -8.90 -0.32 -8.36
N GLN A 313 -9.51 -1.02 -7.40
CA GLN A 313 -9.27 -2.45 -7.15
C GLN A 313 -10.51 -3.09 -6.51
N GLU A 314 -10.98 -4.19 -7.08
CA GLU A 314 -11.89 -5.11 -6.39
C GLU A 314 -11.07 -6.15 -5.60
N GLY A 315 -11.36 -6.29 -4.32
CA GLY A 315 -10.80 -7.32 -3.47
C GLY A 315 -11.85 -8.36 -3.11
N MET A 316 -11.45 -9.63 -3.04
CA MET A 316 -12.20 -10.66 -2.33
C MET A 316 -12.03 -10.45 -0.84
N LEU A 317 -13.14 -10.40 -0.10
CA LEU A 317 -13.16 -10.35 1.35
C LEU A 317 -14.18 -11.39 1.86
N ARG A 318 -13.69 -12.49 2.43
CA ARG A 318 -14.54 -13.53 3.03
C ARG A 318 -14.34 -13.58 4.53
N LEU A 319 -15.46 -13.53 5.25
CA LEU A 319 -15.52 -13.70 6.69
C LEU A 319 -15.94 -15.14 7.02
N PRO A 320 -15.51 -15.68 8.18
CA PRO A 320 -15.98 -16.98 8.64
C PRO A 320 -17.50 -16.96 8.84
N GLN A 321 -18.18 -18.07 8.51
CA GLN A 321 -19.63 -18.25 8.65
C GLN A 321 -19.94 -19.39 9.62
N GLY A 322 -21.16 -19.42 10.18
CA GLY A 322 -21.62 -20.52 11.04
C GLY A 322 -20.79 -20.71 12.33
N SER A 323 -20.51 -21.95 12.70
CA SER A 323 -19.71 -22.31 13.89
C SER A 323 -18.28 -21.74 13.86
N ASP A 324 -17.72 -21.54 12.66
CA ASP A 324 -16.42 -20.90 12.49
C ASP A 324 -16.43 -19.42 12.90
N ALA A 325 -17.57 -18.74 12.76
CA ALA A 325 -17.72 -17.35 13.17
C ALA A 325 -17.69 -17.21 14.70
N VAL A 326 -18.28 -18.16 15.43
CA VAL A 326 -18.24 -18.19 16.90
C VAL A 326 -16.80 -18.41 17.37
N THR A 327 -16.11 -19.40 16.79
CA THR A 327 -14.69 -19.67 17.09
C THR A 327 -13.80 -18.47 16.78
N ALA A 328 -14.00 -17.81 15.63
CA ALA A 328 -13.24 -16.62 15.26
C ALA A 328 -13.48 -15.44 16.21
N LYS A 329 -14.71 -15.23 16.69
CA LYS A 329 -15.02 -14.22 17.71
C LYS A 329 -14.28 -14.48 19.02
N VAL A 330 -14.28 -15.73 19.49
CA VAL A 330 -13.56 -16.13 20.72
C VAL A 330 -12.05 -15.94 20.55
N GLN A 331 -11.49 -16.37 19.41
CA GLN A 331 -10.07 -16.15 19.08
C GLN A 331 -9.71 -14.67 19.01
N GLY A 332 -10.54 -13.85 18.38
CA GLY A 332 -10.31 -12.40 18.26
C GLY A 332 -10.34 -11.70 19.62
N ALA A 333 -11.23 -12.10 20.52
CA ALA A 333 -11.27 -11.58 21.88
C ALA A 333 -10.00 -11.94 22.67
N LEU A 334 -9.53 -13.19 22.57
CA LEU A 334 -8.29 -13.64 23.20
C LEU A 334 -7.06 -12.93 22.62
N GLN A 335 -6.97 -12.78 21.30
CA GLN A 335 -5.89 -12.02 20.64
C GLN A 335 -5.88 -10.56 21.09
N THR A 336 -7.05 -9.90 21.14
CA THR A 336 -7.16 -8.52 21.61
C THR A 336 -6.67 -8.37 23.05
N LEU A 337 -7.02 -9.33 23.93
CA LEU A 337 -6.59 -9.33 25.32
C LEU A 337 -5.07 -9.57 25.44
N ALA A 338 -4.52 -10.51 24.68
CA ALA A 338 -3.08 -10.78 24.63
C ALA A 338 -2.31 -9.56 24.12
N MET A 339 -2.77 -8.93 23.04
CA MET A 339 -2.16 -7.73 22.48
C MET A 339 -2.21 -6.56 23.45
N LYS A 340 -3.34 -6.32 24.13
CA LYS A 340 -3.43 -5.31 25.20
C LYS A 340 -2.47 -5.61 26.35
N THR A 341 -2.26 -6.88 26.69
CA THR A 341 -1.33 -7.29 27.75
C THR A 341 0.12 -7.08 27.34
N VAL A 342 0.48 -7.39 26.09
CA VAL A 342 1.81 -7.11 25.52
C VAL A 342 2.05 -5.60 25.46
N MET A 343 1.07 -4.83 24.98
CA MET A 343 1.15 -3.35 24.88
C MET A 343 1.14 -2.63 26.23
N ARG A 344 0.60 -3.26 27.30
CA ARG A 344 0.53 -2.68 28.66
C ARG A 344 1.72 -3.02 29.56
N ARG A 345 2.59 -3.96 29.20
CA ARG A 345 3.75 -4.28 30.06
C ARG A 345 4.68 -3.06 30.15
N PRO A 346 4.87 -2.45 31.34
CA PRO A 346 5.87 -1.40 31.49
C PRO A 346 7.24 -2.03 31.25
N ARG A 347 8.09 -1.38 30.43
CA ARG A 347 9.47 -1.79 30.24
C ARG A 347 10.13 -1.89 31.62
N ARG A 348 10.52 -3.10 32.02
CA ARG A 348 11.46 -3.28 33.13
C ARG A 348 12.73 -2.53 32.73
N LYS A 349 13.09 -1.51 33.51
CA LYS A 349 14.44 -0.93 33.47
C LYS A 349 15.41 -2.06 33.81
N GLY A 350 16.25 -2.42 32.85
CA GLY A 350 17.38 -3.32 32.98
C GLY A 350 18.55 -2.64 32.30
#